data_AF-A0A966KNH0-F1
#
_entry.id   AF-A0A966KNH0-F1
#
_cell.length_a   1.000
_cell.length_b   1.000
_cell.length_c   1.000
_cell.angle_alpha   90.00
_cell.angle_beta   90.00
_cell.angle_gamma   90.00
#
_symmetry.space_group_name_H-M   'P 1'
#
loop_
_entity.id
_entity.type
_entity.pdbx_description
1 polymer ?
#
loop_
_entity_poly.entity_id
_entity_poly.type
_entity_poly.pdbx_seq_one_letter_code
_entity_poly.pdbx_strand_id
1 'polypeptide(L)'
;MHLRRPLHADPPSAADWRRWGVDPAWHRLVEVPVGSSSVTWSVLDTGPGDAGTIVCVHGNPTWGYLWIDLLRELAGTWRVIAVDQTGMGWSQRAGERRLAQRVDELVSFCEQEVDGPLVLAAHDWGGAVAMGAAAHLAVRAVVLTNTAVAKPHDVRVPPLIAIARGAIDLTCRRSPLFVAGTARM
;
A
#
# COMPACT_ATOMS: atom_id res chain seq x y z
N MET A 1 -11.68 -21.99 -1.54
CA MET A 1 -11.81 -21.28 -0.25
C MET A 1 -11.94 -19.80 -0.57
N HIS A 2 -13.16 -19.26 -0.47
CA HIS A 2 -13.51 -17.90 -0.92
C HIS A 2 -12.92 -16.83 0.02
N LEU A 3 -11.80 -16.21 -0.37
CA LEU A 3 -11.28 -15.01 0.29
C LEU A 3 -11.97 -13.75 -0.27
N ARG A 4 -13.30 -13.68 -0.21
CA ARG A 4 -13.98 -12.38 -0.21
C ARG A 4 -14.18 -12.01 1.24
N ARG A 5 -13.29 -11.16 1.75
CA ARG A 5 -13.56 -10.40 2.97
C ARG A 5 -14.82 -9.54 2.68
N PRO A 6 -15.87 -9.60 3.52
CA PRO A 6 -17.08 -8.81 3.30
C PRO A 6 -16.73 -7.31 3.22
N LEU A 7 -17.59 -6.51 2.57
CA LEU A 7 -17.43 -5.06 2.42
C LEU A 7 -17.18 -4.35 3.77
N HIS A 8 -17.68 -4.96 4.85
CA HIS A 8 -17.48 -4.57 6.25
C HIS A 8 -16.95 -5.77 7.02
N ALA A 9 -15.66 -6.03 6.93
CA ALA A 9 -15.03 -6.79 7.98
C ALA A 9 -14.35 -5.81 8.93
N ASP A 10 -14.28 -6.20 10.18
CA ASP A 10 -13.55 -5.43 11.18
C ASP A 10 -12.04 -5.59 10.95
N PRO A 11 -11.22 -4.60 11.36
CA PRO A 11 -9.77 -4.78 11.43
C PRO A 11 -9.42 -6.01 12.30
N PRO A 12 -8.24 -6.61 12.08
CA PRO A 12 -7.78 -7.75 12.87
C PRO A 12 -7.73 -7.40 14.35
N SER A 13 -8.04 -8.38 15.20
CA SER A 13 -7.94 -8.19 16.64
C SER A 13 -6.47 -8.06 17.07
N ALA A 14 -6.25 -7.58 18.29
CA ALA A 14 -4.90 -7.57 18.88
C ALA A 14 -4.26 -8.97 18.94
N ALA A 15 -5.07 -10.03 19.06
CA ALA A 15 -4.57 -11.41 19.03
C ALA A 15 -4.11 -11.81 17.61
N ASP A 16 -4.84 -11.39 16.57
CA ASP A 16 -4.48 -11.65 15.17
C ASP A 16 -3.17 -10.95 14.80
N TRP A 17 -3.02 -9.67 15.18
CA TRP A 17 -1.78 -8.93 14.96
C TRP A 17 -0.58 -9.60 15.61
N ARG A 18 -0.68 -9.97 16.89
CA ARG A 18 0.39 -10.69 17.59
C ARG A 18 0.73 -12.02 16.93
N ARG A 19 -0.29 -12.76 16.45
CA ARG A 19 -0.08 -14.02 15.72
C ARG A 19 0.71 -13.80 14.43
N TRP A 20 0.56 -12.65 13.78
CA TRP A 20 1.35 -12.26 12.60
C TRP A 20 2.66 -11.54 12.96
N GLY A 21 3.00 -11.45 14.25
CA GLY A 21 4.19 -10.79 14.75
C GLY A 21 4.16 -9.26 14.56
N VAL A 22 2.98 -8.67 14.44
CA VAL A 22 2.79 -7.22 14.40
C VAL A 22 2.43 -6.75 15.80
N ASP A 23 3.07 -5.69 16.30
CA ASP A 23 2.62 -5.05 17.53
C ASP A 23 1.21 -4.47 17.30
N PRO A 24 0.18 -4.89 18.06
CA PRO A 24 -1.17 -4.34 17.93
C PRO A 24 -1.23 -2.82 18.09
N ALA A 25 -0.28 -2.22 18.82
CA ALA A 25 -0.20 -0.77 18.99
C ALA A 25 0.17 -0.03 17.71
N TRP A 26 0.77 -0.71 16.73
CA TRP A 26 1.11 -0.09 15.44
C TRP A 26 -0.11 0.09 14.54
N HIS A 27 -1.17 -0.72 14.72
CA HIS A 27 -2.33 -0.63 13.85
C HIS A 27 -3.27 0.50 14.29
N ARG A 28 -3.59 1.40 13.36
CA ARG A 28 -4.65 2.40 13.53
C ARG A 28 -5.39 2.67 12.23
N LEU A 29 -6.58 3.23 12.36
CA LEU A 29 -7.37 3.74 11.24
C LEU A 29 -7.16 5.25 11.14
N VAL A 30 -7.02 5.75 9.91
CA VAL A 30 -6.82 7.16 9.60
C VAL A 30 -7.87 7.58 8.58
N GLU A 31 -8.60 8.66 8.86
CA GLU A 31 -9.45 9.28 7.85
C GLU A 31 -8.58 10.15 6.94
N VAL A 32 -8.61 9.86 5.64
CA VAL A 32 -7.86 10.58 4.60
C VAL A 32 -8.85 11.45 3.82
N PRO A 33 -8.74 12.79 3.88
CA PRO A 33 -9.61 13.67 3.13
C PRO A 33 -9.31 13.63 1.63
N VAL A 34 -10.36 13.68 0.81
CA VAL A 34 -10.27 13.72 -0.66
C VAL A 34 -11.38 14.63 -1.18
N GLY A 35 -11.02 15.87 -1.52
CA GLY A 35 -11.97 16.90 -1.90
C GLY A 35 -12.97 17.18 -0.78
N SER A 36 -14.27 16.98 -1.03
CA SER A 36 -15.35 17.15 -0.05
C SER A 36 -15.75 15.87 0.68
N SER A 37 -14.94 14.81 0.58
CA SER A 37 -15.21 13.49 1.18
C SER A 37 -13.97 12.97 1.91
N SER A 38 -14.09 11.84 2.61
CA SER A 38 -12.95 11.13 3.19
C SER A 38 -13.02 9.63 2.88
N VAL A 39 -11.87 8.96 2.98
CA VAL A 39 -11.76 7.50 2.98
C VAL A 39 -10.98 7.04 4.20
N THR A 40 -11.40 5.95 4.83
CA THR A 40 -10.66 5.39 5.96
C THR A 40 -9.55 4.46 5.49
N TRP A 41 -8.31 4.77 5.84
CA TRP A 41 -7.13 3.93 5.64
C TRP A 41 -6.75 3.18 6.91
N SER A 42 -6.43 1.90 6.78
CA SER A 42 -5.69 1.15 7.79
C SER A 42 -4.20 1.39 7.58
N VAL A 43 -3.48 1.63 8.68
CA VAL A 43 -2.03 1.81 8.64
C VAL A 43 -1.37 1.00 9.75
N LEU A 44 -0.13 0.61 9.51
CA LEU A 44 0.81 0.17 10.54
C LEU A 44 1.82 1.29 10.75
N ASP A 45 1.85 1.89 11.94
CA ASP A 45 2.67 3.04 12.30
C ASP A 45 3.52 2.70 13.53
N THR A 46 4.83 2.69 13.38
CA THR A 46 5.75 2.33 14.47
C THR A 46 5.84 3.40 15.57
N GLY A 47 5.22 4.55 15.38
CA GLY A 47 5.39 5.71 16.25
C GLY A 47 6.69 6.48 15.93
N PRO A 48 7.01 7.52 16.71
CA PRO A 48 8.06 8.48 16.38
C PRO A 48 9.45 7.84 16.30
N GLY A 49 10.29 8.44 15.45
CA GLY A 49 11.73 8.20 15.38
C GLY A 49 12.45 9.49 14.97
N ASP A 50 13.72 9.62 15.36
CA ASP A 50 14.45 10.90 15.26
C ASP A 50 14.87 11.28 13.83
N ALA A 51 14.95 10.31 12.92
CA ALA A 51 15.51 10.52 11.58
C ALA A 51 14.51 11.08 10.54
N GLY A 52 13.20 11.00 10.83
CA GLY A 52 12.12 11.38 9.94
C GLY A 52 11.08 10.26 9.78
N THR A 53 10.23 10.38 8.75
CA THR A 53 9.16 9.42 8.47
C THR A 53 9.36 8.72 7.13
N ILE A 54 9.22 7.40 7.13
CA ILE A 54 9.16 6.57 5.92
C ILE A 54 7.71 6.12 5.73
N VAL A 55 7.08 6.54 4.63
CA VAL A 55 5.76 6.05 4.24
C VAL A 55 5.93 4.95 3.19
N CYS A 56 5.44 3.75 3.51
CA CYS A 56 5.59 2.54 2.72
C CYS A 56 4.30 2.24 1.93
N VAL A 57 4.42 2.21 0.60
CA VAL A 57 3.31 2.11 -0.36
C VAL A 57 3.39 0.76 -1.10
N HIS A 58 2.47 -0.14 -0.77
CA HIS A 58 2.39 -1.46 -1.40
C HIS A 58 1.77 -1.42 -2.81
N GLY A 59 1.80 -2.55 -3.53
CA GLY A 59 1.09 -2.74 -4.81
C GLY A 59 0.00 -3.81 -4.77
N ASN A 60 -0.47 -4.27 -5.92
CA ASN A 60 -1.56 -5.26 -6.01
C ASN A 60 -1.04 -6.70 -6.05
N PRO A 61 -1.68 -7.68 -5.37
CA PRO A 61 -2.82 -7.60 -4.45
C PRO A 61 -2.37 -7.59 -2.96
N THR A 62 -1.29 -6.89 -2.65
CA THR A 62 -0.70 -6.83 -1.29
C THR A 62 -1.33 -5.71 -0.44
N TRP A 63 -0.78 -5.51 0.76
CA TRP A 63 -1.18 -4.48 1.73
C TRP A 63 0.00 -4.18 2.66
N GLY A 64 -0.15 -3.28 3.62
CA GLY A 64 0.89 -2.75 4.51
C GLY A 64 1.72 -3.80 5.24
N TYR A 65 1.15 -4.98 5.49
CA TYR A 65 1.88 -6.14 6.06
C TYR A 65 3.13 -6.56 5.25
N LEU A 66 3.17 -6.26 3.95
CA LEU A 66 4.36 -6.50 3.10
C LEU A 66 5.63 -5.86 3.68
N TRP A 67 5.49 -4.77 4.42
CA TRP A 67 6.60 -3.98 4.94
C TRP A 67 6.99 -4.33 6.38
N ILE A 68 6.44 -5.40 6.96
CA ILE A 68 6.58 -5.65 8.41
C ILE A 68 8.03 -5.76 8.88
N ASP A 69 8.91 -6.33 8.07
CA ASP A 69 10.32 -6.44 8.43
C ASP A 69 11.03 -5.08 8.43
N LEU A 70 10.65 -4.18 7.52
CA LEU A 70 11.14 -2.79 7.52
C LEU A 70 10.65 -2.02 8.74
N LEU A 71 9.39 -2.21 9.14
CA LEU A 71 8.85 -1.61 10.36
C LEU A 71 9.64 -2.08 11.59
N ARG A 72 9.89 -3.39 11.71
CA ARG A 72 10.65 -3.96 12.84
C ARG A 72 12.08 -3.47 12.90
N GLU A 73 12.76 -3.42 11.75
CA GLU A 73 14.18 -3.05 11.67
C GLU A 73 14.41 -1.57 12.00
N LEU A 74 13.49 -0.69 11.60
CA LEU A 74 13.70 0.76 11.69
C LEU A 74 12.93 1.44 12.84
N ALA A 75 12.03 0.73 13.52
CA ALA A 75 11.27 1.26 14.65
C ALA A 75 12.21 1.91 15.69
N GLY A 76 11.81 3.09 16.18
CA GLY A 76 12.59 3.87 17.15
C GLY A 76 13.72 4.72 16.54
N THR A 77 14.18 4.42 15.32
CA THR A 77 15.13 5.30 14.59
C THR A 77 14.41 6.14 13.56
N TRP A 78 13.52 5.51 12.79
CA TRP A 78 12.60 6.17 11.88
C TRP A 78 11.17 5.91 12.35
N ARG A 79 10.27 6.86 12.10
CA ARG A 79 8.84 6.54 12.08
C ARG A 79 8.55 5.83 10.76
N VAL A 80 8.07 4.61 10.79
CA VAL A 80 7.69 3.86 9.58
C VAL A 80 6.18 3.68 9.57
N ILE A 81 5.55 4.16 8.50
CA ILE A 81 4.11 4.04 8.29
C ILE A 81 3.84 3.22 7.03
N ALA A 82 3.34 2.00 7.16
CA ALA A 82 2.86 1.22 6.03
C ALA A 82 1.35 1.41 5.85
N VAL A 83 0.95 1.95 4.71
CA VAL A 83 -0.45 2.30 4.42
C VAL A 83 -1.14 1.19 3.64
N ASP A 84 -2.40 0.92 3.94
CA ASP A 84 -3.27 0.14 3.06
C ASP A 84 -4.01 1.11 2.13
N GLN A 85 -3.81 1.01 0.82
CA GLN A 85 -4.53 1.89 -0.11
C GLN A 85 -6.03 1.58 -0.14
N THR A 86 -6.86 2.56 -0.53
CA THR A 86 -8.30 2.37 -0.71
C THR A 86 -8.60 1.12 -1.55
N GLY A 87 -9.50 0.28 -1.01
CA GLY A 87 -9.88 -0.98 -1.64
C GLY A 87 -8.91 -2.14 -1.39
N MET A 88 -7.87 -1.97 -0.58
CA MET A 88 -6.85 -2.99 -0.26
C MET A 88 -6.72 -3.20 1.25
N GLY A 89 -6.13 -4.34 1.64
CA GLY A 89 -5.91 -4.69 3.05
C GLY A 89 -7.14 -4.48 3.94
N TRP A 90 -6.95 -3.71 5.00
CA TRP A 90 -7.96 -3.37 6.00
C TRP A 90 -8.57 -1.97 5.84
N SER A 91 -8.14 -1.22 4.82
CA SER A 91 -8.76 0.05 4.42
C SER A 91 -10.17 -0.11 3.87
N GLN A 92 -10.91 0.99 3.90
CA GLN A 92 -12.26 1.10 3.38
C GLN A 92 -12.35 0.57 1.95
N ARG A 93 -13.38 -0.25 1.70
CA ARG A 93 -13.72 -0.74 0.35
C ARG A 93 -14.60 0.30 -0.34
N ALA A 94 -13.97 1.15 -1.14
CA ALA A 94 -14.67 2.09 -2.03
C ALA A 94 -14.71 1.57 -3.48
N GLY A 95 -15.33 2.33 -4.38
CA GLY A 95 -15.31 2.06 -5.82
C GLY A 95 -13.89 2.05 -6.40
N GLU A 96 -13.76 1.61 -7.66
CA GLU A 96 -12.46 1.53 -8.32
C GLU A 96 -11.69 2.86 -8.28
N ARG A 97 -10.40 2.78 -7.95
CA ARG A 97 -9.50 3.94 -7.91
C ARG A 97 -8.57 3.96 -9.11
N ARG A 98 -8.65 5.04 -9.88
CA ARG A 98 -7.66 5.39 -10.92
C ARG A 98 -6.37 5.86 -10.26
N LEU A 99 -5.28 5.87 -11.03
CA LEU A 99 -3.96 6.27 -10.52
C LEU A 99 -3.99 7.68 -9.90
N ALA A 100 -4.57 8.66 -10.60
CA ALA A 100 -4.66 10.04 -10.09
C ALA A 100 -5.33 10.11 -8.70
N GLN A 101 -6.45 9.39 -8.51
CA GLN A 101 -7.16 9.36 -7.23
C GLN A 101 -6.31 8.72 -6.12
N ARG A 102 -5.49 7.70 -6.44
CA ARG A 102 -4.57 7.09 -5.48
C ARG A 102 -3.45 8.04 -5.09
N VAL A 103 -2.97 8.83 -6.05
CA VAL A 103 -1.97 9.87 -5.82
C VAL A 103 -2.55 10.95 -4.91
N ASP A 104 -3.74 11.47 -5.21
CA ASP A 104 -4.41 12.49 -4.40
C ASP A 104 -4.63 12.00 -2.96
N GLU A 105 -5.09 10.76 -2.78
CA GLU A 105 -5.24 10.14 -1.46
C GLU A 105 -3.90 10.03 -0.71
N LEU A 106 -2.81 9.60 -1.37
CA LEU A 106 -1.49 9.50 -0.73
C LEU A 106 -0.91 10.86 -0.38
N VAL A 107 -1.06 11.86 -1.25
CA VAL A 107 -0.63 13.24 -0.99
C VAL A 107 -1.34 13.77 0.25
N SER A 108 -2.67 13.67 0.29
CA SER A 108 -3.45 14.14 1.43
C SER A 108 -3.09 13.41 2.73
N PHE A 109 -2.86 12.09 2.66
CA PHE A 109 -2.39 11.33 3.82
C PHE A 109 -1.03 11.85 4.33
N CYS A 110 -0.05 12.04 3.44
CA CYS A 110 1.27 12.51 3.82
C CYS A 110 1.25 13.92 4.39
N GLU A 111 0.48 14.84 3.81
CA GLU A 111 0.33 16.21 4.32
C GLU A 111 -0.30 16.26 5.71
N GLN A 112 -1.19 15.32 6.03
CA GLN A 112 -1.85 15.24 7.34
C GLN A 112 -0.98 14.55 8.40
N GLU A 113 -0.28 13.47 8.04
CA GLU A 113 0.31 12.55 9.02
C GLU A 113 1.82 12.73 9.21
N VAL A 114 2.48 13.48 8.32
CA VAL A 114 3.94 13.60 8.30
C VAL A 114 4.39 15.05 8.45
N ASP A 115 4.99 15.33 9.61
CA ASP A 115 5.75 16.54 9.87
C ASP A 115 7.24 16.27 9.72
N GLY A 116 7.92 17.01 8.84
CA GLY A 116 9.39 16.94 8.67
C GLY A 116 9.86 16.03 7.53
N PRO A 117 11.09 15.49 7.60
CA PRO A 117 11.68 14.75 6.49
C PRO A 117 10.88 13.49 6.10
N LEU A 118 10.37 13.48 4.88
CA LEU A 118 9.57 12.39 4.32
C LEU A 118 10.40 11.54 3.34
N VAL A 119 10.39 10.22 3.52
CA VAL A 119 10.85 9.25 2.54
C VAL A 119 9.67 8.40 2.08
N LEU A 120 9.56 8.18 0.76
CA LEU A 120 8.57 7.25 0.22
C LEU A 120 9.25 5.94 -0.17
N ALA A 121 8.83 4.82 0.43
CA ALA A 121 9.25 3.48 0.02
C ALA A 121 8.10 2.80 -0.73
N ALA A 122 8.37 2.20 -1.89
CA ALA A 122 7.31 1.73 -2.75
C ALA A 122 7.61 0.42 -3.49
N HIS A 123 6.57 -0.38 -3.71
CA HIS A 123 6.63 -1.67 -4.40
C HIS A 123 5.50 -1.84 -5.41
N ASP A 124 5.77 -2.50 -6.56
CA ASP A 124 4.76 -2.82 -7.59
C ASP A 124 3.95 -1.56 -8.00
N TRP A 125 2.61 -1.57 -8.04
CA TRP A 125 1.78 -0.39 -8.36
C TRP A 125 1.99 0.77 -7.38
N GLY A 126 2.45 0.48 -6.16
CA GLY A 126 2.80 1.49 -5.17
C GLY A 126 3.88 2.45 -5.67
N GLY A 127 4.79 2.02 -6.54
CA GLY A 127 5.81 2.91 -7.11
C GLY A 127 5.21 3.98 -8.01
N ALA A 128 4.24 3.64 -8.86
CA ALA A 128 3.54 4.63 -9.68
C ALA A 128 2.78 5.66 -8.83
N VAL A 129 2.17 5.20 -7.73
CA VAL A 129 1.45 6.07 -6.78
C VAL A 129 2.43 6.97 -6.02
N ALA A 130 3.50 6.40 -5.46
CA ALA A 130 4.50 7.13 -4.69
C ALA A 130 5.25 8.17 -5.54
N MET A 131 5.64 7.85 -6.77
CA MET A 131 6.26 8.81 -7.68
C MET A 131 5.29 9.93 -8.09
N GLY A 132 4.01 9.61 -8.29
CA GLY A 132 2.99 10.63 -8.53
C GLY A 132 2.88 11.58 -7.33
N ALA A 133 2.83 11.04 -6.11
CA ALA A 133 2.77 11.86 -4.90
C ALA A 133 4.05 12.68 -4.67
N ALA A 134 5.22 12.13 -4.99
CA ALA A 134 6.50 12.82 -4.90
C ALA A 134 6.59 14.07 -5.79
N ALA A 135 5.76 14.19 -6.83
CA ALA A 135 5.67 15.40 -7.64
C ALA A 135 4.92 16.56 -6.95
N HIS A 136 4.20 16.26 -5.86
CA HIS A 136 3.39 17.22 -5.09
C HIS A 136 3.91 17.44 -3.66
N LEU A 137 4.80 16.57 -3.18
CA LEU A 137 5.32 16.58 -1.81
C LEU A 137 6.80 16.94 -1.77
N ALA A 138 7.23 17.58 -0.68
CA ALA A 138 8.65 17.79 -0.37
C ALA A 138 9.28 16.50 0.18
N VAL A 139 9.63 15.57 -0.71
CA VAL A 139 10.27 14.29 -0.34
C VAL A 139 11.79 14.40 -0.23
N ARG A 140 12.37 13.83 0.84
CA ARG A 140 13.82 13.69 1.02
C ARG A 140 14.41 12.62 0.12
N ALA A 141 13.70 11.51 -0.05
CA ALA A 141 14.13 10.40 -0.90
C ALA A 141 12.94 9.53 -1.32
N VAL A 142 13.14 8.76 -2.39
CA VAL A 142 12.22 7.72 -2.85
C VAL A 142 12.98 6.41 -3.00
N VAL A 143 12.49 5.34 -2.38
CA VAL A 143 13.04 3.98 -2.47
C VAL A 143 12.08 3.12 -3.28
N LEU A 144 12.53 2.62 -4.42
CA LEU A 144 11.71 1.85 -5.36
C LEU A 144 12.16 0.39 -5.40
N THR A 145 11.24 -0.54 -5.17
CA THR A 145 11.50 -1.99 -5.14
C THR A 145 10.60 -2.70 -6.15
N ASN A 146 11.16 -3.37 -7.15
CA ASN A 146 10.44 -4.14 -8.19
C ASN A 146 9.13 -3.46 -8.63
N THR A 147 9.25 -2.30 -9.26
CA THR A 147 8.12 -1.46 -9.70
C THR A 147 8.33 -0.99 -11.12
N ALA A 148 7.29 -0.41 -11.73
CA ALA A 148 7.39 0.26 -13.01
C ALA A 148 7.72 1.74 -12.80
N VAL A 149 8.80 2.20 -13.42
CA VAL A 149 9.11 3.63 -13.58
C VAL A 149 8.71 4.03 -14.99
N ALA A 150 7.77 4.98 -15.10
CA ALA A 150 7.36 5.64 -16.35
C ALA A 150 7.27 4.72 -17.58
N LYS A 151 6.07 4.21 -17.90
CA LYS A 151 5.84 3.52 -19.17
C LYS A 151 5.72 4.56 -20.30
N PRO A 152 6.61 4.56 -21.32
CA PRO A 152 6.46 5.43 -22.48
C PRO A 152 5.10 5.22 -23.17
N HIS A 153 4.53 6.30 -23.72
CA HIS A 153 3.18 6.28 -24.30
C HIS A 153 3.06 5.33 -25.51
N ASP A 154 4.18 5.11 -26.22
CA ASP A 154 4.32 4.29 -27.41
C ASP A 154 4.56 2.80 -27.12
N VAL A 155 4.98 2.45 -25.91
CA VAL A 155 5.18 1.05 -25.51
C VAL A 155 3.82 0.40 -25.26
N ARG A 156 3.52 -0.74 -25.90
CA ARG A 156 2.32 -1.51 -25.58
C ARG A 156 2.54 -2.36 -24.34
N VAL A 157 1.48 -2.57 -23.56
CA VAL A 157 1.52 -3.54 -22.47
C VAL A 157 1.79 -4.93 -23.06
N PRO A 158 2.77 -5.69 -22.55
CA PRO A 158 3.07 -7.03 -23.05
C PRO A 158 1.80 -7.90 -23.13
N PRO A 159 1.62 -8.69 -24.21
CA PRO A 159 0.41 -9.51 -24.40
C PRO A 159 0.12 -10.45 -23.22
N LEU A 160 1.17 -10.94 -22.56
CA LEU A 160 1.07 -11.77 -21.37
C LEU A 160 0.30 -11.09 -20.23
N ILE A 161 0.52 -9.79 -20.00
CA ILE A 161 -0.20 -9.01 -18.99
C ILE A 161 -1.66 -8.80 -19.41
N ALA A 162 -1.92 -8.60 -20.71
CA ALA A 162 -3.28 -8.46 -21.23
C ALA A 162 -4.09 -9.77 -21.08
N ILE A 163 -3.47 -10.91 -21.37
CA ILE A 163 -4.07 -12.25 -21.16
C ILE A 163 -4.31 -12.49 -19.68
N ALA A 164 -3.34 -12.20 -18.82
CA ALA A 164 -3.48 -12.31 -17.38
C ALA A 164 -4.67 -11.46 -16.86
N ARG A 165 -4.86 -10.23 -17.38
CA ARG A 165 -6.03 -9.39 -17.06
C ARG A 165 -7.35 -10.06 -17.41
N GLY A 166 -7.44 -10.73 -18.55
CA GLY A 166 -8.64 -11.48 -18.97
C GLY A 166 -8.92 -12.73 -18.13
N ALA A 167 -7.90 -13.27 -17.46
CA ALA A 167 -7.99 -14.49 -16.67
C ALA A 167 -7.97 -14.26 -15.14
N ILE A 168 -7.96 -13.00 -14.66
CA ILE A 168 -7.88 -12.65 -13.22
C ILE A 168 -8.85 -13.45 -12.36
N ASP A 169 -10.09 -13.63 -12.84
CA ASP A 169 -11.09 -14.39 -12.08
C ASP A 169 -10.67 -15.85 -11.90
N LEU A 170 -10.14 -16.49 -12.93
CA LEU A 170 -9.68 -17.87 -12.87
C LEU A 170 -8.37 -18.01 -12.09
N THR A 171 -7.36 -17.19 -12.39
CA THR A 171 -5.99 -17.32 -11.89
C THR A 171 -5.79 -16.75 -10.49
N CYS A 172 -6.58 -15.75 -10.11
CA CYS A 172 -6.42 -15.04 -8.84
C CYS A 172 -7.63 -15.16 -7.91
N ARG A 173 -8.86 -15.38 -8.42
CA ARG A 173 -10.07 -15.47 -7.56
C ARG A 173 -10.55 -16.89 -7.32
N ARG A 174 -10.52 -17.76 -8.34
CA ARG A 174 -11.01 -19.14 -8.25
C ARG A 174 -9.93 -20.17 -7.93
N SER A 175 -8.66 -19.81 -8.05
CA SER A 175 -7.53 -20.72 -7.82
C SER A 175 -6.34 -19.98 -7.18
N PRO A 176 -5.41 -20.70 -6.53
CA PRO A 176 -4.17 -20.14 -6.02
C PRO A 176 -3.06 -20.09 -7.10
N LEU A 177 -3.40 -20.28 -8.38
CA LEU A 177 -2.43 -20.44 -9.46
C LEU A 177 -1.46 -19.26 -9.58
N PHE A 178 -1.96 -18.04 -9.35
CA PHE A 178 -1.10 -16.86 -9.34
C PHE A 178 0.01 -16.96 -8.28
N VAL A 179 -0.35 -17.25 -7.02
CA VAL A 179 0.59 -17.34 -5.89
C VAL A 179 1.57 -18.51 -6.08
N ALA A 180 1.05 -19.67 -6.48
CA ALA A 180 1.86 -20.86 -6.71
C ALA A 180 2.84 -20.69 -7.89
N GLY A 181 2.45 -19.94 -8.91
CA GLY A 181 3.31 -19.60 -10.04
C GLY A 181 4.42 -18.63 -9.65
N THR A 182 4.10 -17.56 -8.91
CA THR A 182 5.08 -16.57 -8.46
C THR A 182 6.13 -17.15 -7.51
N ALA A 183 5.77 -18.13 -6.66
CA ALA A 183 6.71 -18.74 -5.72
C ALA A 183 7.69 -19.75 -6.37
N ARG A 184 7.51 -20.07 -7.67
CA ARG A 184 8.32 -21.05 -8.40
C ARG A 184 9.21 -20.42 -9.48
N MET A 185 9.16 -19.11 -9.65
CA MET A 185 10.08 -18.33 -10.48
C MET A 185 11.21 -17.78 -9.61
#